data_AF-K5YKL7-F1
#
_entry.id   AF-K5YKL7-F1
#
_cell.length_a   1.000
_cell.length_b   1.000
_cell.length_c   1.000
_cell.angle_alpha   90.00
_cell.angle_beta   90.00
_cell.angle_gamma   90.00
#
_symmetry.space_group_name_H-M   'P 1'
#
loop_
_entity.id
_entity.type
_entity.pdbx_description
1 polymer ?
#
loop_
_entity_poly.entity_id
_entity_poly.type
_entity_poly.pdbx_seq_one_letter_code
_entity_poly.pdbx_strand_id
1 'polypeptide(L)'
;MMNKLYFYCFALFMVPTFSAFGQTQPSQDENGYYLIENAEHLKWFRDQVNASEHKQVDTNGDGQINMDDETIVRLNAKLMADIDLGGESWTPIGEYNNGEEPDEIRFGGYFDGQGHVIKGLNVQPIDGRQSYGLFGYVAWGVVKNLGIVGGTVTSKADDGQEYTGAISGMLSYGRIENCFSTATVTGTEEGSIGGLTGGMRKISSVSNSYNAGTVIDPAGMAGGITGYIGSDASVYNCYNMGKVTGGAISGEDYSESLLRSGEEEPLPIIDCYYLEGTGSGMLAKALSAADFVTTINEKLFTDPNNGEDFPWDGKANLAGDKLSVPTFDSSSVVEVSLGDDPTTTETIVTGENRIQAIDGRICITTSESMKVRVVNIAGQTVRSACLSDGYSEITGLSEGIYIVVLEDGTCVKVLLR
;
A
#
# COMPACT_ATOMS: atom_id res chain seq x y z
N MET A 1 55.58 39.81 -18.08
CA MET A 1 54.13 40.01 -18.31
C MET A 1 53.64 38.89 -19.20
N MET A 2 52.97 37.89 -18.63
CA MET A 2 52.20 36.88 -19.37
C MET A 2 51.06 36.45 -18.43
N ASN A 3 49.89 37.07 -18.62
CA ASN A 3 48.65 36.69 -17.94
C ASN A 3 48.11 35.43 -18.63
N LYS A 4 47.99 34.32 -17.89
CA LYS A 4 47.18 33.17 -18.31
C LYS A 4 45.77 33.36 -17.75
N LEU A 5 44.84 33.64 -18.65
CA LEU A 5 43.41 33.69 -18.38
C LEU A 5 42.90 32.23 -18.39
N TYR A 6 42.42 31.73 -17.26
CA TYR A 6 41.72 30.44 -17.20
C TYR A 6 40.23 30.69 -17.50
N PHE A 7 39.76 30.23 -18.65
CA PHE A 7 38.34 30.14 -18.97
C PHE A 7 37.76 28.92 -18.24
N TYR A 8 36.88 29.16 -17.26
CA TYR A 8 35.99 28.13 -16.73
C TYR A 8 34.87 27.91 -17.76
N CYS A 9 34.90 26.77 -18.45
CA CYS A 9 33.72 26.28 -19.19
C CYS A 9 32.73 25.72 -18.15
N PHE A 10 31.70 26.51 -17.84
CA PHE A 10 30.45 25.97 -17.27
C PHE A 10 29.77 25.14 -18.36
N ALA A 11 29.94 23.82 -18.31
CA ALA A 11 29.12 22.91 -19.10
C ALA A 11 27.75 22.82 -18.41
N LEU A 12 26.75 23.53 -18.95
CA LEU A 12 25.35 23.20 -18.69
C LEU A 12 25.11 21.81 -19.26
N PHE A 13 25.03 20.80 -18.41
CA PHE A 13 24.42 19.52 -18.77
C PHE A 13 22.91 19.74 -18.85
N MET A 14 22.40 20.04 -20.04
CA MET A 14 20.98 19.81 -20.32
C MET A 14 20.77 18.30 -20.38
N VAL A 15 20.18 17.74 -19.34
CA VAL A 15 19.56 16.41 -19.42
C VAL A 15 18.36 16.55 -20.35
N PRO A 16 18.18 15.70 -21.38
CA PRO A 16 17.02 15.78 -22.24
C PRO A 16 15.78 15.40 -21.41
N THR A 17 14.93 16.40 -21.13
CA THR A 17 13.64 16.20 -20.47
C THR A 17 12.69 15.53 -21.47
N PHE A 18 12.55 14.21 -21.39
CA PHE A 18 11.38 13.54 -21.96
C PHE A 18 10.20 13.77 -21.00
N SER A 19 9.61 14.96 -21.04
CA SER A 19 8.26 15.14 -20.51
C SER A 19 7.29 14.51 -21.51
N ALA A 20 6.39 13.64 -21.06
CA ALA A 20 5.19 13.31 -21.82
C ALA A 20 4.51 14.63 -22.23
N PHE A 21 4.00 14.71 -23.47
CA PHE A 21 3.44 15.94 -24.03
C PHE A 21 2.41 16.58 -23.07
N GLY A 22 2.76 17.72 -22.47
CA GLY A 22 1.84 18.56 -21.70
C GLY A 22 2.06 18.63 -20.19
N GLN A 23 3.07 17.97 -19.61
CA GLN A 23 3.38 18.11 -18.18
C GLN A 23 4.46 19.16 -17.91
N THR A 24 4.28 19.93 -16.83
CA THR A 24 5.23 20.91 -16.31
C THR A 24 6.22 20.27 -15.34
N GLN A 25 7.51 20.52 -15.59
CA GLN A 25 8.57 20.09 -14.70
C GLN A 25 8.54 20.91 -13.39
N PRO A 26 8.50 20.26 -12.21
CA PRO A 26 8.66 20.92 -10.92
C PRO A 26 10.05 21.53 -10.75
N SER A 27 10.10 22.62 -9.99
CA SER A 27 11.38 23.20 -9.55
C SER A 27 12.12 22.27 -8.57
N GLN A 28 13.42 22.49 -8.38
CA GLN A 28 14.22 21.75 -7.40
C GLN A 28 14.71 22.67 -6.28
N ASP A 29 14.83 22.14 -5.06
CA ASP A 29 15.54 22.78 -3.96
C ASP A 29 17.07 22.67 -4.12
N GLU A 30 17.81 23.33 -3.22
CA GLU A 30 19.28 23.32 -3.21
C GLU A 30 19.90 21.93 -2.99
N ASN A 31 19.11 20.97 -2.48
CA ASN A 31 19.52 19.59 -2.23
C ASN A 31 19.07 18.64 -3.37
N GLY A 32 18.50 19.18 -4.44
CA GLY A 32 18.08 18.43 -5.62
C GLY A 32 16.73 17.73 -5.47
N TYR A 33 15.90 18.07 -4.48
CA TYR A 33 14.54 17.56 -4.38
C TYR A 33 13.60 18.30 -5.32
N TYR A 34 12.84 17.57 -6.13
CA TYR A 34 11.72 18.12 -6.90
C TYR A 34 10.57 18.52 -5.98
N LEU A 35 10.08 19.75 -6.13
CA LEU A 35 9.01 20.32 -5.32
C LEU A 35 7.65 20.03 -5.95
N ILE A 36 6.90 19.10 -5.35
CA ILE A 36 5.63 18.61 -5.87
C ILE A 36 4.49 19.42 -5.25
N GLU A 37 3.94 20.34 -6.03
CA GLU A 37 2.90 21.28 -5.58
C GLU A 37 1.49 20.88 -6.00
N ASN A 38 1.37 19.98 -6.98
CA ASN A 38 0.10 19.56 -7.56
C ASN A 38 0.22 18.18 -8.24
N ALA A 39 -0.91 17.65 -8.70
CA ALA A 39 -0.98 16.33 -9.34
C ALA A 39 -0.18 16.24 -10.65
N GLU A 40 -0.03 17.35 -11.38
CA GLU A 40 0.75 17.38 -12.63
C GLU A 40 2.25 17.21 -12.36
N HIS A 41 2.78 17.87 -11.32
CA HIS A 41 4.17 17.67 -10.88
C HIS A 41 4.41 16.21 -10.43
N LEU A 42 3.44 15.61 -9.73
CA LEU A 42 3.56 14.22 -9.28
C LEU A 42 3.55 13.23 -10.46
N LYS A 43 2.68 13.46 -11.45
CA LYS A 43 2.65 12.69 -12.71
C LYS A 43 3.97 12.85 -13.49
N TRP A 44 4.51 14.07 -13.55
CA TRP A 44 5.82 14.32 -14.15
C TRP A 44 6.92 13.54 -13.45
N PHE A 45 6.96 13.57 -12.11
CA PHE A 45 7.97 12.85 -11.33
C PHE A 45 7.91 11.34 -11.57
N ARG A 46 6.70 10.76 -11.56
CA ARG A 46 6.47 9.35 -11.93
C ARG A 46 7.03 9.06 -13.31
N ASP A 47 6.68 9.86 -14.31
CA ASP A 47 7.08 9.62 -15.69
C ASP A 47 8.61 9.74 -15.86
N GLN A 48 9.26 10.65 -15.12
CA GLN A 48 10.73 10.73 -15.10
C GLN A 48 11.37 9.51 -14.44
N VAL A 49 10.83 9.02 -13.32
CA VAL A 49 11.37 7.81 -12.68
C VAL A 49 11.24 6.62 -13.65
N ASN A 50 10.07 6.45 -14.26
CA ASN A 50 9.77 5.31 -15.12
C ASN A 50 10.47 5.37 -16.49
N ALA A 51 10.94 6.54 -16.92
CA ALA A 51 11.69 6.71 -18.17
C ALA A 51 13.22 6.87 -17.97
N SER A 52 13.69 6.91 -16.72
CA SER A 52 15.11 7.17 -16.43
C SER A 52 15.99 5.99 -16.83
N GLU A 53 17.16 6.28 -17.40
CA GLU A 53 18.22 5.28 -17.52
C GLU A 53 18.74 4.92 -16.12
N HIS A 54 18.63 3.64 -15.74
CA HIS A 54 19.07 3.18 -14.43
C HIS A 54 20.59 3.25 -14.33
N LYS A 55 21.11 3.66 -13.17
CA LYS A 55 22.56 3.68 -12.92
C LYS A 55 22.92 2.52 -11.99
N GLN A 56 23.95 1.76 -12.34
CA GLN A 56 24.58 0.84 -11.39
C GLN A 56 25.16 1.63 -10.23
N VAL A 57 24.99 1.10 -9.02
CA VAL A 57 25.48 1.70 -7.78
C VAL A 57 26.16 0.62 -6.96
N ASP A 58 27.28 0.96 -6.31
CA ASP A 58 28.00 0.09 -5.38
C ASP A 58 27.06 -0.27 -4.22
N THR A 59 26.42 -1.41 -4.34
CA THR A 59 25.40 -1.93 -3.42
C THR A 59 26.00 -2.89 -2.40
N ASN A 60 27.17 -3.46 -2.68
CA ASN A 60 27.86 -4.38 -1.80
C ASN A 60 28.90 -3.67 -0.89
N GLY A 61 29.20 -2.40 -1.14
CA GLY A 61 30.12 -1.56 -0.37
C GLY A 61 31.60 -1.87 -0.60
N ASP A 62 31.96 -2.56 -1.69
CA ASP A 62 33.32 -2.99 -2.00
C ASP A 62 34.17 -1.91 -2.70
N GLY A 63 33.55 -0.75 -3.00
CA GLY A 63 34.18 0.38 -3.65
C GLY A 63 34.30 0.24 -5.18
N GLN A 64 33.65 -0.77 -5.78
CA GLN A 64 33.63 -1.03 -7.21
C GLN A 64 32.20 -0.96 -7.74
N ILE A 65 32.07 -0.59 -9.02
CA ILE A 65 30.81 -0.70 -9.76
C ILE A 65 30.98 -1.86 -10.74
N ASN A 66 30.30 -2.98 -10.48
CA ASN A 66 30.52 -4.24 -11.20
C ASN A 66 29.20 -5.00 -11.47
N MET A 67 29.30 -6.29 -11.81
CA MET A 67 28.13 -7.07 -12.26
C MET A 67 27.25 -7.58 -11.13
N ASP A 68 27.71 -7.49 -9.88
CA ASP A 68 26.95 -7.80 -8.68
C ASP A 68 26.20 -6.60 -8.11
N ASP A 69 26.31 -5.43 -8.75
CA ASP A 69 25.62 -4.21 -8.36
C ASP A 69 24.26 -4.01 -9.03
N GLU A 70 23.32 -3.49 -8.23
CA GLU A 70 21.98 -3.17 -8.71
C GLU A 70 21.92 -1.83 -9.44
N THR A 71 21.01 -1.77 -10.42
CA THR A 71 20.64 -0.57 -11.15
C THR A 71 19.45 0.13 -10.47
N ILE A 72 19.57 1.43 -10.19
CA ILE A 72 18.51 2.21 -9.53
C ILE A 72 18.29 3.59 -10.16
N VAL A 73 17.11 4.16 -9.90
CA VAL A 73 16.75 5.54 -10.24
C VAL A 73 16.74 6.40 -8.99
N ARG A 74 17.67 7.35 -8.91
CA ARG A 74 17.80 8.30 -7.79
C ARG A 74 17.25 9.68 -8.16
N LEU A 75 15.93 9.82 -8.08
CA LEU A 75 15.25 11.12 -8.12
C LEU A 75 14.59 11.37 -6.77
N ASN A 76 14.80 12.56 -6.20
CA ASN A 76 14.25 12.91 -4.89
C ASN A 76 13.09 13.89 -5.06
N ALA A 77 12.04 13.76 -4.26
CA ALA A 77 10.89 14.64 -4.27
C ALA A 77 10.40 14.95 -2.87
N LYS A 78 9.82 16.15 -2.70
CA LYS A 78 9.05 16.51 -1.52
C LYS A 78 7.69 17.08 -1.91
N LEU A 79 6.65 16.71 -1.17
CA LEU A 79 5.35 17.36 -1.32
C LEU A 79 5.38 18.75 -0.66
N MET A 80 4.79 19.72 -1.34
CA MET A 80 4.63 21.09 -0.85
C MET A 80 3.18 21.43 -0.50
N ALA A 81 2.26 20.49 -0.78
CA ALA A 81 0.84 20.59 -0.54
C ALA A 81 0.22 19.18 -0.56
N ASP A 82 -1.01 19.08 -0.06
CA ASP A 82 -1.88 17.93 -0.35
C ASP A 82 -2.10 17.82 -1.87
N ILE A 83 -2.01 16.59 -2.38
CA ILE A 83 -2.17 16.31 -3.81
C ILE A 83 -3.45 15.53 -4.04
N ASP A 84 -4.33 16.03 -4.92
CA ASP A 84 -5.53 15.29 -5.34
C ASP A 84 -5.33 14.72 -6.75
N LEU A 85 -5.29 13.39 -6.87
CA LEU A 85 -5.18 12.69 -8.14
C LEU A 85 -6.53 12.57 -8.88
N GLY A 86 -7.63 12.97 -8.24
CA GLY A 86 -8.96 13.02 -8.84
C GLY A 86 -9.57 11.66 -9.17
N GLY A 87 -9.00 10.54 -8.68
CA GLY A 87 -9.41 9.20 -9.06
C GLY A 87 -9.01 8.81 -10.49
N GLU A 88 -8.14 9.59 -11.14
CA GLU A 88 -7.60 9.22 -12.45
C GLU A 88 -6.72 7.97 -12.36
N SER A 89 -6.69 7.19 -13.45
CA SER A 89 -5.85 5.99 -13.52
C SER A 89 -4.38 6.34 -13.26
N TRP A 90 -3.78 5.62 -12.32
CA TRP A 90 -2.41 5.80 -11.87
C TRP A 90 -1.55 4.60 -12.28
N THR A 91 -0.51 4.87 -13.05
CA THR A 91 0.60 3.93 -13.24
C THR A 91 1.56 4.06 -12.05
N PRO A 92 1.95 2.97 -11.37
CA PRO A 92 2.84 3.09 -10.22
C PRO A 92 4.24 3.62 -10.59
N ILE A 93 4.90 4.27 -9.61
CA ILE A 93 6.28 4.75 -9.72
C ILE A 93 7.25 3.58 -9.47
N GLY A 94 8.13 3.29 -10.41
CA GLY A 94 8.94 2.07 -10.40
C GLY A 94 8.13 0.84 -10.78
N GLU A 95 8.81 -0.26 -11.07
CA GLU A 95 8.23 -1.51 -11.55
C GLU A 95 9.09 -2.69 -11.12
N TYR A 96 8.49 -3.60 -10.36
CA TYR A 96 9.09 -4.89 -10.01
C TYR A 96 8.56 -5.95 -10.97
N ASN A 97 9.50 -6.67 -11.59
CA ASN A 97 9.29 -7.79 -12.48
C ASN A 97 10.22 -8.91 -11.99
N ASN A 98 9.76 -10.17 -11.92
CA ASN A 98 10.52 -11.31 -11.38
C ASN A 98 11.75 -11.74 -12.23
N GLY A 99 12.50 -10.79 -12.81
CA GLY A 99 13.67 -11.03 -13.65
C GLY A 99 13.34 -11.33 -15.11
N GLU A 100 12.10 -11.11 -15.55
CA GLU A 100 11.70 -11.15 -16.95
C GLU A 100 11.75 -9.74 -17.56
N GLU A 101 12.12 -9.66 -18.85
CA GLU A 101 12.12 -8.41 -19.61
C GLU A 101 10.72 -7.76 -19.63
N PRO A 102 10.61 -6.43 -19.44
CA PRO A 102 11.70 -5.46 -19.34
C PRO A 102 12.37 -5.40 -17.96
N ASP A 103 13.58 -4.86 -17.92
CA ASP A 103 14.33 -4.58 -16.67
C ASP A 103 13.48 -3.89 -15.60
N GLU A 104 13.63 -4.34 -14.35
CA GLU A 104 13.00 -3.72 -13.17
C GLU A 104 13.33 -2.22 -13.07
N ILE A 105 12.33 -1.40 -12.77
CA ILE A 105 12.50 0.04 -12.50
C ILE A 105 12.51 0.24 -10.99
N ARG A 106 13.71 0.39 -10.42
CA ARG A 106 13.91 0.52 -8.96
C ARG A 106 13.89 1.99 -8.55
N PHE A 107 12.87 2.42 -7.82
CA PHE A 107 12.88 3.73 -7.18
C PHE A 107 13.83 3.71 -5.97
N GLY A 108 14.99 4.34 -6.11
CA GLY A 108 16.04 4.42 -5.08
C GLY A 108 16.28 5.82 -4.53
N GLY A 109 15.33 6.73 -4.74
CA GLY A 109 15.37 8.10 -4.24
C GLY A 109 14.67 8.28 -2.90
N TYR A 110 14.60 9.54 -2.46
CA TYR A 110 13.86 9.98 -1.28
C TYR A 110 12.55 10.66 -1.71
N PHE A 111 11.43 10.15 -1.23
CA PHE A 111 10.11 10.76 -1.38
C PHE A 111 9.59 11.18 0.00
N ASP A 112 9.63 12.48 0.29
CA ASP A 112 9.18 13.04 1.57
C ASP A 112 7.81 13.70 1.39
N GLY A 113 6.78 13.13 2.02
CA GLY A 113 5.45 13.72 2.01
C GLY A 113 5.37 15.02 2.81
N GLN A 114 6.37 15.34 3.64
CA GLN A 114 6.36 16.53 4.51
C GLN A 114 5.08 16.69 5.37
N GLY A 115 4.42 15.58 5.71
CA GLY A 115 3.15 15.61 6.43
C GLY A 115 1.93 15.93 5.55
N HIS A 116 2.07 15.90 4.23
CA HIS A 116 0.96 16.03 3.29
C HIS A 116 0.38 14.66 2.90
N VAL A 117 -0.81 14.73 2.30
CA VAL A 117 -1.50 13.53 1.81
C VAL A 117 -1.69 13.54 0.30
N ILE A 118 -1.78 12.34 -0.29
CA ILE A 118 -2.24 12.11 -1.66
C ILE A 118 -3.66 11.53 -1.59
N LYS A 119 -4.60 12.18 -2.28
CA LYS A 119 -6.03 11.84 -2.31
C LYS A 119 -6.39 11.17 -3.63
N GLY A 120 -7.34 10.24 -3.57
CA GLY A 120 -7.95 9.66 -4.78
C GLY A 120 -6.99 8.85 -5.64
N LEU A 121 -6.04 8.13 -5.03
CA LEU A 121 -5.18 7.19 -5.74
C LEU A 121 -6.06 6.11 -6.41
N ASN A 122 -5.90 5.88 -7.71
CA ASN A 122 -6.66 4.87 -8.43
C ASN A 122 -5.73 4.04 -9.31
N VAL A 123 -5.27 2.91 -8.79
CA VAL A 123 -4.48 1.93 -9.55
C VAL A 123 -5.42 0.82 -9.98
N GLN A 124 -5.57 0.66 -11.29
CA GLN A 124 -6.32 -0.42 -11.92
C GLN A 124 -5.35 -1.53 -12.35
N PRO A 125 -5.83 -2.74 -12.65
CA PRO A 125 -5.04 -3.78 -13.28
C PRO A 125 -4.29 -3.30 -14.52
N ILE A 126 -3.01 -3.67 -14.63
CA ILE A 126 -2.13 -3.33 -15.76
C ILE A 126 -1.52 -4.65 -16.25
N ASP A 127 -1.79 -5.01 -17.51
CA ASP A 127 -1.31 -6.28 -18.08
C ASP A 127 0.23 -6.36 -18.06
N GLY A 128 0.76 -7.51 -17.61
CA GLY A 128 2.20 -7.78 -17.58
C GLY A 128 2.91 -7.17 -16.38
N ARG A 129 2.16 -6.68 -15.38
CA ARG A 129 2.71 -6.01 -14.20
C ARG A 129 2.47 -6.83 -12.93
N GLN A 130 3.50 -6.95 -12.10
CA GLN A 130 3.45 -7.74 -10.86
C GLN A 130 3.43 -6.90 -9.58
N SER A 131 3.50 -5.57 -9.68
CA SER A 131 3.64 -4.69 -8.51
C SER A 131 2.80 -3.41 -8.57
N TYR A 132 1.99 -3.19 -7.53
CA TYR A 132 0.91 -2.20 -7.54
C TYR A 132 0.93 -1.32 -6.28
N GLY A 133 0.70 -0.02 -6.48
CA GLY A 133 0.64 0.99 -5.42
C GLY A 133 0.86 2.41 -5.96
N LEU A 134 1.06 3.38 -5.07
CA LEU A 134 1.65 4.66 -5.50
C LEU A 134 3.01 4.41 -6.16
N PHE A 135 3.82 3.58 -5.52
CA PHE A 135 5.05 2.99 -6.05
C PHE A 135 4.81 1.52 -6.42
N GLY A 136 5.35 1.08 -7.55
CA GLY A 136 5.45 -0.34 -7.87
C GLY A 136 6.60 -0.98 -7.12
N TYR A 137 7.77 -0.35 -7.19
CA TYR A 137 8.98 -0.88 -6.56
C TYR A 137 9.84 0.21 -5.93
N VAL A 138 9.95 0.16 -4.60
CA VAL A 138 10.92 0.94 -3.83
C VAL A 138 12.11 0.03 -3.50
N ALA A 139 13.28 0.36 -4.06
CA ALA A 139 14.51 -0.34 -3.75
C ALA A 139 15.68 0.61 -3.50
N TRP A 140 16.32 0.47 -2.34
CA TRP A 140 17.31 1.42 -1.79
C TRP A 140 16.75 2.83 -1.54
N GLY A 141 15.45 3.02 -1.72
CA GLY A 141 14.74 4.28 -1.56
C GLY A 141 14.06 4.42 -0.20
N VAL A 142 13.62 5.64 0.08
CA VAL A 142 12.88 5.99 1.30
C VAL A 142 11.62 6.73 0.93
N VAL A 143 10.47 6.25 1.42
CA VAL A 143 9.19 6.96 1.35
C VAL A 143 8.78 7.30 2.77
N LYS A 144 8.58 8.58 3.09
CA LYS A 144 8.28 8.97 4.46
C LYS A 144 7.28 10.12 4.58
N ASN A 145 6.67 10.26 5.76
CA ASN A 145 5.82 11.38 6.15
C ASN A 145 4.66 11.61 5.18
N LEU A 146 4.03 10.53 4.71
CA LEU A 146 3.06 10.53 3.62
C LEU A 146 1.78 9.77 3.97
N GLY A 147 0.63 10.38 3.67
CA GLY A 147 -0.68 9.73 3.84
C GLY A 147 -1.37 9.48 2.49
N ILE A 148 -1.99 8.32 2.33
CA ILE A 148 -2.95 8.06 1.23
C ILE A 148 -4.37 8.15 1.78
N VAL A 149 -5.15 9.09 1.25
CA VAL A 149 -6.52 9.36 1.70
C VAL A 149 -7.53 8.97 0.63
N GLY A 150 -8.30 7.92 0.93
CA GLY A 150 -9.22 7.27 -0.01
C GLY A 150 -8.50 6.64 -1.21
N GLY A 151 -9.29 6.23 -2.20
CA GLY A 151 -8.77 5.59 -3.42
C GLY A 151 -8.80 4.07 -3.38
N THR A 152 -8.38 3.48 -4.49
CA THR A 152 -8.39 2.04 -4.76
C THR A 152 -7.09 1.60 -5.42
N VAL A 153 -6.52 0.49 -4.96
CA VAL A 153 -5.41 -0.20 -5.61
C VAL A 153 -5.84 -1.62 -5.88
N THR A 154 -5.93 -1.99 -7.16
CA THR A 154 -6.41 -3.31 -7.58
C THR A 154 -5.41 -3.95 -8.53
N SER A 155 -4.92 -5.14 -8.16
CA SER A 155 -4.09 -5.98 -9.05
C SER A 155 -4.93 -7.00 -9.80
N LYS A 156 -4.29 -7.73 -10.73
CA LYS A 156 -4.89 -8.82 -11.51
C LYS A 156 -3.94 -10.00 -11.55
N ALA A 157 -4.55 -11.19 -11.46
CA ALA A 157 -3.97 -12.49 -11.72
C ALA A 157 -3.39 -12.52 -13.13
N ASP A 158 -2.06 -12.40 -13.18
CA ASP A 158 -1.24 -12.79 -14.32
C ASP A 158 -0.33 -13.95 -13.84
N ASP A 159 0.31 -14.68 -14.76
CA ASP A 159 1.19 -15.80 -14.41
C ASP A 159 2.34 -15.32 -13.48
N GLY A 160 2.23 -15.58 -12.17
CA GLY A 160 3.27 -15.30 -11.18
C GLY A 160 2.84 -14.50 -9.95
N GLN A 161 3.74 -14.41 -8.98
CA GLN A 161 3.46 -13.77 -7.68
C GLN A 161 3.31 -12.25 -7.81
N GLU A 162 2.16 -11.72 -7.38
CA GLU A 162 1.87 -10.29 -7.34
C GLU A 162 2.13 -9.66 -5.97
N TYR A 163 2.44 -8.37 -5.97
CA TYR A 163 2.63 -7.58 -4.76
C TYR A 163 1.84 -6.28 -4.84
N THR A 164 0.90 -6.09 -3.93
CA THR A 164 -0.03 -4.95 -3.97
C THR A 164 -0.08 -4.26 -2.61
N GLY A 165 0.23 -2.98 -2.57
CA GLY A 165 0.04 -2.14 -1.39
C GLY A 165 -0.26 -0.70 -1.74
N ALA A 166 -0.87 0.05 -0.82
CA ALA A 166 -1.25 1.43 -1.11
C ALA A 166 -0.04 2.35 -1.35
N ILE A 167 1.04 2.18 -0.58
CA ILE A 167 2.27 2.95 -0.71
C ILE A 167 3.20 2.28 -1.74
N SER A 168 3.49 0.99 -1.57
CA SER A 168 4.38 0.25 -2.46
C SER A 168 3.83 -1.12 -2.80
N GLY A 169 4.07 -1.60 -4.03
CA GLY A 169 3.92 -3.04 -4.32
C GLY A 169 5.01 -3.83 -3.62
N MET A 170 6.26 -3.58 -4.01
CA MET A 170 7.43 -4.29 -3.50
C MET A 170 8.38 -3.34 -2.76
N LEU A 171 8.98 -3.81 -1.66
CA LEU A 171 9.99 -3.09 -0.89
C LEU A 171 11.24 -3.95 -0.67
N SER A 172 12.40 -3.49 -1.15
CA SER A 172 13.70 -4.18 -0.99
C SER A 172 14.80 -3.21 -0.63
N TYR A 173 15.61 -3.46 0.41
CA TYR A 173 16.65 -2.49 0.85
C TYR A 173 16.12 -1.06 1.14
N GLY A 174 14.80 -0.90 1.24
CA GLY A 174 14.11 0.38 1.31
C GLY A 174 13.40 0.57 2.65
N ARG A 175 12.92 1.79 2.87
CA ARG A 175 12.22 2.18 4.11
C ARG A 175 10.91 2.90 3.80
N ILE A 176 9.84 2.51 4.49
CA ILE A 176 8.57 3.24 4.54
C ILE A 176 8.36 3.70 5.98
N GLU A 177 8.27 5.02 6.20
CA GLU A 177 8.35 5.59 7.55
C GLU A 177 7.33 6.68 7.79
N ASN A 178 6.62 6.65 8.92
CA ASN A 178 5.62 7.66 9.24
C ASN A 178 4.57 7.83 8.13
N CYS A 179 4.06 6.70 7.61
CA CYS A 179 3.11 6.69 6.53
C CYS A 179 1.76 6.11 6.96
N PHE A 180 0.69 6.50 6.28
CA PHE A 180 -0.60 5.86 6.48
C PHE A 180 -1.41 5.69 5.20
N SER A 181 -2.38 4.79 5.23
CA SER A 181 -3.33 4.61 4.14
C SER A 181 -4.75 4.40 4.66
N THR A 182 -5.72 4.97 3.94
CA THR A 182 -7.16 4.67 4.05
C THR A 182 -7.71 4.10 2.74
N ALA A 183 -6.85 3.81 1.75
CA ALA A 183 -7.24 3.27 0.47
C ALA A 183 -7.73 1.82 0.59
N THR A 184 -8.67 1.41 -0.27
CA THR A 184 -8.97 -0.02 -0.43
C THR A 184 -7.88 -0.66 -1.27
N VAL A 185 -7.31 -1.77 -0.79
CA VAL A 185 -6.33 -2.57 -1.52
C VAL A 185 -6.94 -3.94 -1.81
N THR A 186 -7.04 -4.29 -3.08
CA THR A 186 -7.64 -5.55 -3.55
C THR A 186 -6.64 -6.32 -4.38
N GLY A 187 -6.40 -7.58 -4.01
CA GLY A 187 -5.57 -8.52 -4.73
C GLY A 187 -6.32 -9.69 -5.35
N THR A 188 -5.54 -10.67 -5.79
CA THR A 188 -5.99 -11.89 -6.48
C THR A 188 -5.57 -13.14 -5.73
N GLU A 189 -5.96 -14.32 -6.21
CA GLU A 189 -5.69 -15.61 -5.56
C GLU A 189 -4.20 -15.98 -5.42
N GLU A 190 -3.28 -15.26 -6.07
CA GLU A 190 -1.84 -15.54 -6.04
C GLU A 190 -1.00 -14.34 -5.53
N GLY A 191 -1.66 -13.31 -4.98
CA GLY A 191 -1.03 -12.06 -4.58
C GLY A 191 -0.66 -11.97 -3.10
N SER A 192 0.44 -11.28 -2.81
CA SER A 192 0.80 -10.79 -1.47
C SER A 192 0.31 -9.36 -1.31
N ILE A 193 -0.68 -9.16 -0.44
CA ILE A 193 -1.44 -7.91 -0.38
C ILE A 193 -1.25 -7.25 0.99
N GLY A 194 -0.80 -6.00 1.02
CA GLY A 194 -0.67 -5.25 2.26
C GLY A 194 -1.44 -3.94 2.22
N GLY A 195 -1.91 -3.48 3.38
CA GLY A 195 -2.51 -2.14 3.47
C GLY A 195 -1.53 -1.01 3.12
N LEU A 196 -0.22 -1.21 3.36
CA LEU A 196 0.84 -0.26 2.99
C LEU A 196 1.78 -0.80 1.91
N THR A 197 2.32 -2.01 2.09
CA THR A 197 3.25 -2.62 1.13
C THR A 197 2.83 -4.05 0.76
N GLY A 198 2.87 -4.44 -0.50
CA GLY A 198 2.50 -5.82 -0.88
C GLY A 198 3.45 -6.87 -0.29
N GLY A 199 4.75 -6.69 -0.53
CA GLY A 199 5.79 -7.58 -0.01
C GLY A 199 7.06 -6.84 0.38
N MET A 200 7.77 -7.43 1.34
CA MET A 200 9.05 -6.94 1.84
C MET A 200 10.11 -8.01 1.65
N ARG A 201 11.29 -7.64 1.14
CA ARG A 201 12.45 -8.54 1.03
C ARG A 201 13.72 -7.83 1.46
N LYS A 202 14.76 -8.64 1.73
CA LYS A 202 16.09 -8.14 2.10
C LYS A 202 16.02 -7.26 3.34
N ILE A 203 17.05 -6.47 3.57
CA ILE A 203 17.14 -5.51 4.68
C ILE A 203 16.19 -4.32 4.41
N SER A 204 14.89 -4.52 4.57
CA SER A 204 13.86 -3.50 4.39
C SER A 204 13.06 -3.28 5.68
N SER A 205 12.41 -2.11 5.79
CA SER A 205 11.55 -1.85 6.94
C SER A 205 10.32 -0.99 6.66
N VAL A 206 9.26 -1.27 7.41
CA VAL A 206 8.09 -0.41 7.57
C VAL A 206 8.00 0.00 9.02
N SER A 207 7.99 1.30 9.27
CA SER A 207 8.08 1.84 10.63
C SER A 207 7.09 2.96 10.89
N ASN A 208 6.63 3.06 12.14
CA ASN A 208 5.79 4.16 12.61
C ASN A 208 4.60 4.44 11.69
N SER A 209 3.95 3.40 11.17
CA SER A 209 2.99 3.55 10.06
C SER A 209 1.69 2.80 10.35
N TYR A 210 0.60 3.18 9.68
CA TYR A 210 -0.66 2.48 9.88
C TYR A 210 -1.55 2.32 8.66
N ASN A 211 -2.38 1.28 8.71
CA ASN A 211 -3.46 1.08 7.77
C ASN A 211 -4.82 1.24 8.46
N ALA A 212 -5.69 2.01 7.81
CA ALA A 212 -7.11 2.12 8.13
C ALA A 212 -8.01 1.77 6.94
N GLY A 213 -7.41 1.49 5.78
CA GLY A 213 -8.11 1.06 4.58
C GLY A 213 -8.44 -0.44 4.60
N THR A 214 -9.40 -0.85 3.78
CA THR A 214 -9.76 -2.28 3.70
C THR A 214 -8.77 -3.03 2.80
N VAL A 215 -8.31 -4.20 3.27
CA VAL A 215 -7.39 -5.08 2.53
C VAL A 215 -8.12 -6.39 2.18
N ILE A 216 -8.23 -6.66 0.89
CA ILE A 216 -8.99 -7.77 0.35
C ILE A 216 -8.06 -8.67 -0.46
N ASP A 217 -7.90 -9.90 0.02
CA ASP A 217 -7.24 -10.97 -0.68
C ASP A 217 -8.06 -12.27 -0.60
N PRO A 218 -8.47 -12.83 -1.75
CA PRO A 218 -9.09 -14.14 -1.84
C PRO A 218 -8.19 -15.32 -1.39
N ALA A 219 -6.87 -15.20 -1.50
CA ALA A 219 -5.88 -16.26 -1.23
C ALA A 219 -5.57 -16.45 0.26
N GLY A 220 -5.60 -15.36 1.02
CA GLY A 220 -5.30 -15.34 2.46
C GLY A 220 -3.91 -14.82 2.82
N MET A 221 -3.10 -14.40 1.86
CA MET A 221 -1.83 -13.67 2.02
C MET A 221 -2.04 -12.14 2.10
N ALA A 222 -3.13 -11.71 2.73
CA ALA A 222 -3.38 -10.30 3.04
C ALA A 222 -2.90 -9.92 4.44
N GLY A 223 -2.12 -8.85 4.57
CA GLY A 223 -1.77 -8.24 5.84
C GLY A 223 -2.25 -6.79 5.96
N GLY A 224 -2.62 -6.37 7.16
CA GLY A 224 -2.98 -4.96 7.39
C GLY A 224 -1.85 -3.98 7.08
N ILE A 225 -0.58 -4.38 7.24
CA ILE A 225 0.59 -3.57 6.87
C ILE A 225 1.25 -4.12 5.62
N THR A 226 1.60 -5.41 5.63
CA THR A 226 2.31 -6.10 4.55
C THR A 226 1.74 -7.48 4.25
N GLY A 227 1.64 -7.89 2.98
CA GLY A 227 1.22 -9.26 2.65
C GLY A 227 2.28 -10.30 2.98
N TYR A 228 3.54 -9.97 2.69
CA TYR A 228 4.68 -10.88 2.81
C TYR A 228 5.89 -10.22 3.49
N ILE A 229 6.59 -10.96 4.35
CA ILE A 229 7.85 -10.55 4.97
C ILE A 229 8.93 -11.60 4.69
N GLY A 230 9.88 -11.24 3.83
CA GLY A 230 11.07 -12.04 3.55
C GLY A 230 12.15 -11.91 4.62
N SER A 231 13.22 -12.68 4.48
CA SER A 231 14.38 -12.64 5.39
C SER A 231 14.99 -11.23 5.49
N ASP A 232 15.35 -10.83 6.72
CA ASP A 232 15.95 -9.55 7.11
C ASP A 232 15.04 -8.32 7.02
N ALA A 233 13.76 -8.51 6.67
CA ALA A 233 12.77 -7.45 6.66
C ALA A 233 12.09 -7.30 8.03
N SER A 234 11.73 -6.07 8.40
CA SER A 234 11.11 -5.77 9.70
C SER A 234 9.96 -4.76 9.63
N VAL A 235 8.93 -5.01 10.42
CA VAL A 235 7.79 -4.13 10.63
C VAL A 235 7.77 -3.75 12.10
N TYR A 236 7.85 -2.46 12.42
CA TYR A 236 7.85 -2.05 13.82
C TYR A 236 7.08 -0.77 14.10
N ASN A 237 6.52 -0.69 15.30
CA ASN A 237 5.72 0.45 15.75
C ASN A 237 4.57 0.79 14.76
N CYS A 238 3.91 -0.25 14.25
CA CYS A 238 2.85 -0.11 13.25
C CYS A 238 1.51 -0.59 13.77
N TYR A 239 0.41 -0.11 13.20
CA TYR A 239 -0.90 -0.66 13.54
C TYR A 239 -1.88 -0.78 12.38
N ASN A 240 -2.85 -1.68 12.56
CA ASN A 240 -3.96 -1.85 11.64
C ASN A 240 -5.31 -1.62 12.34
N MET A 241 -6.14 -0.78 11.74
CA MET A 241 -7.57 -0.65 12.07
C MET A 241 -8.48 -0.86 10.86
N GLY A 242 -7.88 -1.06 9.68
CA GLY A 242 -8.62 -1.41 8.48
C GLY A 242 -8.99 -2.89 8.49
N LYS A 243 -10.13 -3.24 7.92
CA LYS A 243 -10.57 -4.63 7.82
C LYS A 243 -9.65 -5.41 6.86
N VAL A 244 -9.26 -6.62 7.23
CA VAL A 244 -8.37 -7.49 6.43
C VAL A 244 -8.99 -8.87 6.29
N THR A 245 -9.00 -9.44 5.08
CA THR A 245 -9.48 -10.82 4.84
C THR A 245 -8.44 -11.91 5.14
N GLY A 246 -7.27 -11.52 5.64
CA GLY A 246 -6.14 -12.35 6.07
C GLY A 246 -5.58 -11.93 7.44
N GLY A 247 -4.26 -11.89 7.57
CA GLY A 247 -3.58 -11.49 8.79
C GLY A 247 -3.68 -9.98 9.10
N ALA A 248 -3.71 -9.63 10.38
CA ALA A 248 -4.00 -8.26 10.80
C ALA A 248 -2.80 -7.30 10.58
N ILE A 249 -1.58 -7.83 10.49
CA ILE A 249 -0.36 -7.05 10.21
C ILE A 249 0.39 -7.63 9.02
N SER A 250 0.66 -8.94 9.04
CA SER A 250 1.30 -9.69 7.96
C SER A 250 0.35 -10.74 7.39
N GLY A 251 0.30 -10.93 6.07
CA GLY A 251 -0.47 -12.03 5.46
C GLY A 251 0.06 -13.42 5.84
N GLU A 252 1.38 -13.51 6.03
CA GLU A 252 2.03 -14.66 6.65
C GLU A 252 2.27 -14.36 8.14
N ASP A 253 1.24 -14.46 8.99
CA ASP A 253 1.46 -14.53 10.44
C ASP A 253 2.14 -15.88 10.77
N TYR A 254 3.46 -15.89 10.57
CA TYR A 254 4.37 -17.02 10.63
C TYR A 254 4.18 -17.89 11.89
N SER A 255 3.76 -19.15 11.68
CA SER A 255 4.17 -20.28 12.52
C SER A 255 5.01 -21.21 11.65
N GLU A 256 6.26 -21.48 12.06
CA GLU A 256 7.12 -22.64 11.68
C GLU A 256 8.56 -22.41 11.15
N SER A 257 9.14 -21.22 11.05
CA SER A 257 10.59 -21.09 10.67
C SER A 257 11.53 -20.37 11.63
N LEU A 258 11.12 -20.06 12.86
CA LEU A 258 12.03 -19.56 13.91
C LEU A 258 12.69 -20.67 14.76
N LEU A 259 12.66 -21.92 14.28
CA LEU A 259 13.46 -23.02 14.85
C LEU A 259 14.56 -23.51 13.90
N ARG A 260 14.97 -22.71 12.92
CA ARG A 260 16.24 -22.95 12.23
C ARG A 260 17.32 -22.10 12.87
N SER A 261 18.17 -22.81 13.61
CA SER A 261 19.41 -22.41 14.30
C SER A 261 19.29 -21.33 15.36
N GLY A 262 18.96 -21.74 16.59
CA GLY A 262 19.74 -21.49 17.83
C GLY A 262 20.22 -20.09 18.22
N GLU A 263 19.98 -19.06 17.43
CA GLU A 263 20.31 -17.67 17.70
C GLU A 263 19.00 -16.86 17.74
N GLU A 264 18.88 -15.99 18.73
CA GLU A 264 17.76 -15.05 18.88
C GLU A 264 17.82 -14.01 17.76
N GLU A 265 17.41 -14.38 16.54
CA GLU A 265 17.15 -13.40 15.50
C GLU A 265 15.96 -12.54 15.93
N PRO A 266 16.05 -11.19 15.84
CA PRO A 266 14.97 -10.31 16.25
C PRO A 266 13.71 -10.61 15.45
N LEU A 267 12.57 -10.61 16.13
CA LEU A 267 11.29 -10.88 15.50
C LEU A 267 11.06 -9.85 14.37
N PRO A 268 10.57 -10.29 13.19
CA PRO A 268 10.30 -9.38 12.08
C PRO A 268 9.16 -8.41 12.38
N ILE A 269 8.40 -8.61 13.46
CA ILE A 269 7.27 -7.76 13.87
C ILE A 269 7.48 -7.34 15.33
N ILE A 270 7.62 -6.04 15.57
CA ILE A 270 7.96 -5.48 16.90
C ILE A 270 7.02 -4.31 17.23
N ASP A 271 6.42 -4.32 18.41
CA ASP A 271 5.51 -3.23 18.86
C ASP A 271 4.39 -2.92 17.84
N CYS A 272 3.83 -3.97 17.25
CA CYS A 272 2.72 -3.87 16.31
C CYS A 272 1.39 -4.30 16.94
N TYR A 273 0.33 -3.57 16.60
CA TYR A 273 -0.99 -3.72 17.22
C TYR A 273 -2.10 -3.70 16.18
N TYR A 274 -3.23 -4.33 16.46
CA TYR A 274 -4.42 -4.18 15.61
C TYR A 274 -5.69 -4.04 16.44
N LEU A 275 -6.66 -3.33 15.88
CA LEU A 275 -7.97 -3.16 16.47
C LEU A 275 -8.72 -4.51 16.43
N GLU A 276 -9.27 -4.94 17.57
CA GLU A 276 -10.05 -6.18 17.62
C GLU A 276 -11.18 -6.20 16.57
N GLY A 277 -11.32 -7.33 15.88
CA GLY A 277 -12.35 -7.52 14.83
C GLY A 277 -11.94 -7.10 13.43
N THR A 278 -10.78 -6.46 13.25
CA THR A 278 -10.32 -6.01 11.92
C THR A 278 -9.46 -7.04 11.18
N GLY A 279 -9.03 -8.10 11.86
CA GLY A 279 -8.25 -9.21 11.30
C GLY A 279 -7.86 -10.20 12.40
N SER A 280 -6.98 -11.14 12.08
CA SER A 280 -6.40 -12.10 13.04
C SER A 280 -4.88 -12.03 12.99
N GLY A 281 -4.19 -12.26 14.11
CA GLY A 281 -2.73 -12.45 14.06
C GLY A 281 -2.10 -12.97 15.34
N MET A 282 -0.96 -13.65 15.20
CA MET A 282 -0.25 -14.31 16.31
C MET A 282 0.90 -13.48 16.88
N LEU A 283 1.56 -12.66 16.05
CA LEU A 283 2.75 -11.88 16.43
C LEU A 283 2.42 -10.44 16.84
N ALA A 284 1.30 -9.91 16.35
CA ALA A 284 0.79 -8.60 16.75
C ALA A 284 -0.30 -8.73 17.81
N LYS A 285 -0.40 -7.74 18.70
CA LYS A 285 -1.37 -7.76 19.78
C LYS A 285 -2.71 -7.14 19.35
N ALA A 286 -3.79 -7.90 19.45
CA ALA A 286 -5.15 -7.37 19.36
C ALA A 286 -5.43 -6.45 20.55
N LEU A 287 -6.01 -5.28 20.30
CA LEU A 287 -6.43 -4.34 21.32
C LEU A 287 -7.90 -3.98 21.14
N SER A 288 -8.62 -3.90 22.26
CA SER A 288 -9.92 -3.25 22.31
C SER A 288 -9.78 -1.78 21.88
N ALA A 289 -10.84 -1.15 21.38
CA ALA A 289 -10.78 0.25 20.96
C ALA A 289 -10.27 1.20 22.06
N ALA A 290 -10.63 0.96 23.32
CA ALA A 290 -10.17 1.76 24.45
C ALA A 290 -8.66 1.58 24.73
N ASP A 291 -8.17 0.34 24.67
CA ASP A 291 -6.74 0.05 24.82
C ASP A 291 -5.94 0.56 23.61
N PHE A 292 -6.55 0.57 22.43
CA PHE A 292 -5.96 1.10 21.20
C PHE A 292 -5.70 2.61 21.34
N VAL A 293 -6.70 3.37 21.80
CA VAL A 293 -6.55 4.81 22.10
C VAL A 293 -5.46 5.06 23.12
N THR A 294 -5.44 4.28 24.19
CA THR A 294 -4.42 4.41 25.26
C THR A 294 -3.03 4.11 24.71
N THR A 295 -2.88 3.02 23.95
CA THR A 295 -1.61 2.58 23.39
C THR A 295 -1.05 3.60 22.39
N ILE A 296 -1.89 4.18 21.52
CA ILE A 296 -1.46 5.29 20.66
C ILE A 296 -0.99 6.46 21.53
N ASN A 297 -1.85 7.00 22.38
CA ASN A 297 -1.51 8.23 23.09
C ASN A 297 -0.32 8.11 24.08
N GLU A 298 0.06 6.90 24.49
CA GLU A 298 1.17 6.65 25.41
C GLU A 298 2.46 6.14 24.74
N LYS A 299 2.35 5.39 23.63
CA LYS A 299 3.47 4.63 23.07
C LYS A 299 3.67 4.77 21.57
N LEU A 300 2.59 4.74 20.79
CA LEU A 300 2.68 4.80 19.33
C LEU A 300 2.49 6.24 18.89
N PHE A 301 3.35 6.72 18.01
CA PHE A 301 3.22 8.10 17.53
C PHE A 301 3.26 9.13 18.68
N THR A 302 4.04 8.83 19.73
CA THR A 302 4.54 9.82 20.68
C THR A 302 5.99 10.12 20.36
N ASP A 303 6.37 11.40 20.38
CA ASP A 303 7.74 11.82 20.13
C ASP A 303 8.63 11.40 21.32
N PRO A 304 9.53 10.41 21.17
CA PRO A 304 10.33 9.95 22.29
C PRO A 304 11.41 10.96 22.70
N ASN A 305 11.70 11.98 21.87
CA ASN A 305 12.83 12.88 22.05
C ASN A 305 12.46 14.39 22.00
N ASN A 306 11.19 14.76 21.84
CA ASN A 306 10.75 16.12 21.50
C ASN A 306 11.52 16.69 20.27
N GLY A 307 11.78 15.85 19.27
CA GLY A 307 12.52 16.18 18.06
C GLY A 307 11.64 16.78 16.96
N GLU A 308 12.20 17.72 16.20
CA GLU A 308 11.50 18.42 15.11
C GLU A 308 11.07 17.52 13.93
N ASP A 309 11.53 16.26 13.88
CA ASP A 309 11.30 15.31 12.78
C ASP A 309 10.12 14.34 13.01
N PHE A 310 9.33 14.56 14.07
CA PHE A 310 8.17 13.72 14.36
C PHE A 310 6.90 14.28 13.72
N PRO A 311 6.33 13.65 12.67
CA PRO A 311 5.32 14.30 11.85
C PRO A 311 3.90 14.15 12.38
N TRP A 312 3.66 13.27 13.36
CA TRP A 312 2.32 12.97 13.86
C TRP A 312 1.83 14.06 14.81
N ASP A 313 0.64 14.60 14.53
CA ASP A 313 -0.02 15.62 15.34
C ASP A 313 -1.46 15.19 15.69
N GLY A 314 -1.87 15.49 16.93
CA GLY A 314 -3.16 15.11 17.49
C GLY A 314 -3.10 13.91 18.46
N LYS A 315 -4.29 13.40 18.80
CA LYS A 315 -4.47 12.29 19.74
C LYS A 315 -5.53 11.34 19.24
N ALA A 316 -5.35 10.04 19.54
CA ALA A 316 -6.42 9.08 19.33
C ALA A 316 -7.56 9.36 20.30
N ASN A 317 -8.80 9.17 19.84
CA ASN A 317 -9.99 9.38 20.65
C ASN A 317 -11.09 8.38 20.29
N LEU A 318 -11.86 7.99 21.30
CA LEU A 318 -13.01 7.12 21.18
C LEU A 318 -14.27 7.88 21.59
N ALA A 319 -15.12 8.18 20.62
CA ALA A 319 -16.38 8.90 20.84
C ALA A 319 -17.57 8.03 20.39
N GLY A 320 -18.25 7.41 21.35
CA GLY A 320 -19.33 6.46 21.05
C GLY A 320 -18.78 5.22 20.35
N ASP A 321 -19.25 4.97 19.14
CA ASP A 321 -18.81 3.89 18.26
C ASP A 321 -17.77 4.34 17.22
N LYS A 322 -17.21 5.55 17.33
CA LYS A 322 -16.18 6.05 16.42
C LYS A 322 -14.81 6.08 17.08
N LEU A 323 -13.86 5.36 16.50
CA LEU A 323 -12.44 5.49 16.79
C LEU A 323 -11.82 6.48 15.82
N SER A 324 -11.11 7.47 16.35
CA SER A 324 -10.35 8.44 15.57
C SER A 324 -8.88 8.34 15.95
N VAL A 325 -7.99 8.44 14.97
CA VAL A 325 -6.53 8.41 15.16
C VAL A 325 -5.84 9.60 14.52
N PRO A 326 -4.69 10.02 15.08
CA PRO A 326 -3.97 11.19 14.61
C PRO A 326 -3.44 11.00 13.19
N THR A 327 -3.25 12.13 12.52
CA THR A 327 -2.59 12.24 11.21
C THR A 327 -1.40 13.18 11.37
N PHE A 328 -1.00 13.90 10.32
CA PHE A 328 0.05 14.91 10.40
C PHE A 328 -0.45 16.30 10.81
N ASP A 329 -1.78 16.49 10.86
CA ASP A 329 -2.43 17.74 11.25
C ASP A 329 -3.49 17.43 12.31
N SER A 330 -3.38 18.03 13.49
CA SER A 330 -4.34 17.86 14.60
C SER A 330 -5.79 18.26 14.25
N SER A 331 -6.00 19.01 13.17
CA SER A 331 -7.34 19.32 12.65
C SER A 331 -7.96 18.21 11.80
N SER A 332 -7.16 17.22 11.40
CA SER A 332 -7.57 16.10 10.57
C SER A 332 -7.33 14.75 11.27
N VAL A 333 -8.32 13.86 11.17
CA VAL A 333 -8.29 12.54 11.79
C VAL A 333 -8.73 11.49 10.79
N VAL A 334 -8.19 10.28 10.93
CA VAL A 334 -8.77 9.10 10.30
C VAL A 334 -9.77 8.48 11.27
N GLU A 335 -11.02 8.33 10.84
CA GLU A 335 -12.10 7.73 11.63
C GLU A 335 -12.44 6.33 11.12
N VAL A 336 -12.69 5.40 12.06
CA VAL A 336 -13.25 4.07 11.81
C VAL A 336 -14.43 3.84 12.75
N SER A 337 -15.52 3.28 12.22
CA SER A 337 -16.70 2.89 12.99
C SER A 337 -16.52 1.50 13.61
N LEU A 338 -16.71 1.40 14.92
CA LEU A 338 -16.63 0.20 15.76
C LEU A 338 -17.95 -0.56 15.87
N GLY A 339 -19.06 0.09 15.50
CA GLY A 339 -20.42 -0.48 15.53
C GLY A 339 -20.67 -1.55 14.45
N ASP A 340 -19.68 -1.78 13.60
CA ASP A 340 -19.73 -2.76 12.54
C ASP A 340 -18.85 -3.94 12.94
N ASP A 341 -19.47 -5.04 13.32
CA ASP A 341 -18.98 -6.36 12.91
C ASP A 341 -19.54 -6.62 11.50
N PRO A 342 -18.84 -6.22 10.42
CA PRO A 342 -19.21 -6.55 9.05
C PRO A 342 -18.87 -8.01 8.71
N THR A 343 -18.58 -8.85 9.70
CA THR A 343 -18.16 -10.26 9.59
C THR A 343 -18.91 -11.24 10.48
N THR A 344 -20.11 -10.90 10.97
CA THR A 344 -21.18 -11.94 10.96
C THR A 344 -21.57 -12.25 9.51
N THR A 345 -20.58 -12.56 8.68
CA THR A 345 -20.66 -13.41 7.52
C THR A 345 -21.15 -14.74 8.07
N GLU A 346 -22.41 -15.09 7.80
CA GLU A 346 -22.69 -16.49 7.49
C GLU A 346 -21.94 -16.77 6.18
N THR A 347 -20.62 -16.96 6.24
CA THR A 347 -19.86 -17.53 5.14
C THR A 347 -20.33 -18.96 5.03
N ILE A 348 -21.33 -19.20 4.19
CA ILE A 348 -21.64 -20.55 3.75
C ILE A 348 -20.78 -20.78 2.52
N VAL A 349 -19.58 -21.33 2.74
CA VAL A 349 -18.77 -21.87 1.65
C VAL A 349 -19.54 -23.07 1.09
N THR A 350 -20.03 -22.96 -0.13
CA THR A 350 -20.47 -24.13 -0.90
C THR A 350 -19.62 -24.20 -2.16
N GLY A 351 -18.54 -25.00 -2.13
CA GLY A 351 -17.65 -25.19 -3.28
C GLY A 351 -16.52 -24.17 -3.39
N GLU A 352 -15.88 -24.11 -4.56
CA GLU A 352 -14.71 -23.27 -4.88
C GLU A 352 -15.04 -21.76 -4.97
N ASN A 353 -16.31 -21.37 -5.05
CA ASN A 353 -16.73 -19.98 -5.22
C ASN A 353 -16.84 -19.25 -3.86
N ARG A 354 -16.33 -18.01 -3.80
CA ARG A 354 -16.30 -17.18 -2.58
C ARG A 354 -17.14 -15.90 -2.77
N ILE A 355 -18.08 -15.62 -1.87
CA ILE A 355 -18.92 -14.40 -1.90
C ILE A 355 -18.80 -13.67 -0.56
N GLN A 356 -18.55 -12.35 -0.61
CA GLN A 356 -18.38 -11.50 0.57
C GLN A 356 -19.04 -10.13 0.38
N ALA A 357 -19.45 -9.50 1.49
CA ALA A 357 -19.81 -8.08 1.52
C ALA A 357 -18.65 -7.27 2.12
N ILE A 358 -18.14 -6.31 1.36
CA ILE A 358 -17.00 -5.49 1.77
C ILE A 358 -17.30 -4.05 1.35
N ASP A 359 -17.38 -3.13 2.32
CA ASP A 359 -17.46 -1.69 2.07
C ASP A 359 -18.56 -1.30 1.05
N GLY A 360 -19.82 -1.67 1.35
CA GLY A 360 -20.99 -1.42 0.49
C GLY A 360 -21.04 -2.23 -0.82
N ARG A 361 -20.07 -3.13 -1.06
CA ARG A 361 -19.94 -3.91 -2.30
C ARG A 361 -20.09 -5.40 -2.05
N ILE A 362 -20.58 -6.13 -3.06
CA ILE A 362 -20.57 -7.59 -3.06
C ILE A 362 -19.37 -8.03 -3.89
N CYS A 363 -18.39 -8.63 -3.23
CA CYS A 363 -17.18 -9.17 -3.83
C CYS A 363 -17.37 -10.67 -4.07
N ILE A 364 -17.13 -11.12 -5.29
CA ILE A 364 -17.38 -12.50 -5.72
C ILE A 364 -16.14 -13.02 -6.43
N THR A 365 -15.63 -14.17 -6.01
CA THR A 365 -14.54 -14.89 -6.66
C THR A 365 -15.08 -16.22 -7.18
N THR A 366 -14.88 -16.50 -8.47
CA THR A 366 -15.39 -17.70 -9.14
C THR A 366 -14.30 -18.42 -9.94
N SER A 367 -14.25 -19.75 -9.89
CA SER A 367 -13.24 -20.54 -10.62
C SER A 367 -13.52 -20.66 -12.13
N GLU A 368 -14.73 -20.31 -12.57
CA GLU A 368 -15.12 -20.24 -13.98
C GLU A 368 -16.08 -19.07 -14.23
N SER A 369 -16.18 -18.61 -15.48
CA SER A 369 -17.14 -17.57 -15.85
C SER A 369 -18.58 -18.05 -15.64
N MET A 370 -19.36 -17.30 -14.85
CA MET A 370 -20.73 -17.70 -14.51
C MET A 370 -21.67 -16.52 -14.27
N LYS A 371 -22.97 -16.77 -14.39
CA LYS A 371 -23.97 -15.74 -14.08
C LYS A 371 -24.18 -15.61 -12.57
N VAL A 372 -24.37 -14.36 -12.15
CA VAL A 372 -24.85 -14.02 -10.81
C VAL A 372 -26.17 -13.26 -10.89
N ARG A 373 -27.04 -13.51 -9.92
CA ARG A 373 -28.17 -12.64 -9.60
C ARG A 373 -28.12 -12.24 -8.13
N VAL A 374 -28.43 -10.99 -7.84
CA VAL A 374 -28.57 -10.47 -6.47
C VAL A 374 -30.04 -10.19 -6.22
N VAL A 375 -30.57 -10.77 -5.15
CA VAL A 375 -32.00 -10.75 -4.81
C VAL A 375 -32.18 -10.04 -3.48
N ASN A 376 -33.09 -9.08 -3.38
CA ASN A 376 -33.40 -8.43 -2.10
C ASN A 376 -34.32 -9.31 -1.23
N ILE A 377 -34.55 -8.90 0.02
CA ILE A 377 -35.46 -9.62 0.94
C ILE A 377 -36.91 -9.73 0.47
N ALA A 378 -37.34 -8.90 -0.50
CA ALA A 378 -38.66 -8.99 -1.12
C ALA A 378 -38.71 -10.04 -2.24
N GLY A 379 -37.61 -10.77 -2.48
CA GLY A 379 -37.50 -11.77 -3.53
C GLY A 379 -37.30 -11.19 -4.93
N GLN A 380 -37.00 -9.90 -5.05
CA GLN A 380 -36.80 -9.24 -6.34
C GLN A 380 -35.32 -9.24 -6.71
N THR A 381 -35.02 -9.61 -7.96
CA THR A 381 -33.68 -9.48 -8.52
C THR A 381 -33.35 -8.00 -8.73
N VAL A 382 -32.40 -7.48 -7.96
CA VAL A 382 -31.93 -6.09 -8.04
C VAL A 382 -30.70 -5.92 -8.94
N ARG A 383 -29.94 -7.01 -9.15
CA ARG A 383 -28.80 -7.06 -10.07
C ARG A 383 -28.69 -8.41 -10.75
N SER A 384 -28.20 -8.40 -11.99
CA SER A 384 -27.72 -9.60 -12.67
C SER A 384 -26.50 -9.23 -13.51
N ALA A 385 -25.51 -10.11 -13.54
CA ALA A 385 -24.28 -9.93 -14.30
C ALA A 385 -23.75 -11.29 -14.76
N CYS A 386 -22.92 -11.28 -15.79
CA CYS A 386 -22.00 -12.39 -16.08
C CYS A 386 -20.66 -12.02 -15.44
N LEU A 387 -20.17 -12.87 -14.55
CA LEU A 387 -18.85 -12.76 -13.94
C LEU A 387 -17.84 -13.49 -14.85
N SER A 388 -16.64 -12.93 -14.96
CA SER A 388 -15.49 -13.67 -15.47
C SER A 388 -15.01 -14.66 -14.41
N ASP A 389 -14.12 -15.57 -14.81
CA ASP A 389 -13.30 -16.27 -13.82
C ASP A 389 -12.47 -15.27 -13.00
N GLY A 390 -12.14 -15.63 -11.77
CA GLY A 390 -11.47 -14.76 -10.81
C GLY A 390 -12.42 -13.80 -10.08
N TYR A 391 -11.92 -12.61 -9.77
CA TYR A 391 -12.59 -11.64 -8.89
C TYR A 391 -13.53 -10.70 -9.65
N SER A 392 -14.69 -10.42 -9.06
CA SER A 392 -15.70 -9.49 -9.57
C SER A 392 -16.39 -8.73 -8.44
N GLU A 393 -16.77 -7.48 -8.69
CA GLU A 393 -17.51 -6.66 -7.73
C GLU A 393 -18.89 -6.26 -8.26
N ILE A 394 -19.89 -6.29 -7.39
CA ILE A 394 -21.20 -5.66 -7.62
C ILE A 394 -21.32 -4.47 -6.68
N THR A 395 -21.32 -3.28 -7.27
CA THR A 395 -21.39 -2.00 -6.58
C THR A 395 -22.72 -1.28 -6.85
N GLY A 396 -22.97 -0.16 -6.17
CA GLY A 396 -24.14 0.69 -6.42
C GLY A 396 -25.47 0.11 -5.91
N LEU A 397 -25.42 -0.86 -5.00
CA LEU A 397 -26.57 -1.33 -4.26
C LEU A 397 -26.75 -0.47 -3.01
N SER A 398 -28.01 -0.25 -2.60
CA SER A 398 -28.32 0.42 -1.34
C SER A 398 -27.97 -0.48 -0.16
N GLU A 399 -27.87 0.11 1.04
CA GLU A 399 -27.82 -0.65 2.28
C GLU A 399 -29.03 -1.62 2.38
N GLY A 400 -28.78 -2.87 2.74
CA GLY A 400 -29.80 -3.90 2.83
C GLY A 400 -29.27 -5.32 2.85
N ILE A 401 -30.16 -6.26 3.15
CA ILE A 401 -29.86 -7.70 3.07
C ILE A 401 -30.21 -8.19 1.66
N TYR A 402 -29.27 -8.93 1.08
CA TYR A 402 -29.40 -9.55 -0.22
C TYR A 402 -29.07 -11.04 -0.17
N ILE A 403 -29.57 -11.78 -1.17
CA ILE A 403 -29.19 -13.15 -1.47
C ILE A 403 -28.49 -13.12 -2.82
N VAL A 404 -27.22 -13.47 -2.84
CA VAL A 404 -26.41 -13.65 -4.05
C VAL A 404 -26.59 -15.08 -4.50
N VAL A 405 -26.97 -15.28 -5.76
CA VAL A 405 -27.20 -16.60 -6.34
C VAL A 405 -26.35 -16.73 -7.60
N LEU A 406 -25.46 -17.70 -7.61
CA LEU A 406 -24.62 -18.06 -8.74
C LEU A 406 -25.27 -19.14 -9.61
N GLU A 407 -24.79 -19.31 -10.84
CA GLU A 407 -25.33 -20.24 -11.83
C GLU A 407 -25.16 -21.72 -11.42
N ASP A 408 -24.13 -22.03 -10.64
CA ASP A 408 -23.84 -23.35 -10.06
C ASP A 408 -24.82 -23.75 -8.93
N GLY A 409 -25.69 -22.83 -8.50
CA GLY A 409 -26.64 -23.02 -7.41
C GLY A 409 -26.16 -22.51 -6.05
N THR A 410 -24.93 -21.98 -5.95
CA THR A 410 -24.42 -21.34 -4.74
C THR A 410 -25.29 -20.15 -4.38
N CYS A 411 -25.77 -20.12 -3.13
CA CYS A 411 -26.65 -19.07 -2.61
C CYS A 411 -26.11 -18.54 -1.29
N VAL A 412 -25.72 -17.26 -1.25
CA VAL A 412 -25.12 -16.64 -0.06
C VAL A 412 -25.90 -15.40 0.35
N LYS A 413 -26.25 -15.32 1.63
CA LYS A 413 -26.86 -14.12 2.21
C LYS A 413 -25.77 -13.11 2.52
N VAL A 414 -25.94 -11.89 2.04
CA VAL A 414 -25.00 -10.77 2.27
C VAL A 414 -25.75 -9.57 2.84
N LEU A 415 -25.10 -8.84 3.74
CA LEU A 415 -25.60 -7.59 4.28
C LEU A 415 -24.71 -6.47 3.75
N LEU A 416 -25.29 -5.56 2.97
CA LEU A 416 -24.66 -4.31 2.58
C LEU A 416 -25.08 -3.22 3.57
N ARG A 417 -24.12 -2.45 4.07
CA ARG A 417 -24.31 -1.26 4.88
C ARG A 417 -23.47 -0.15 4.30
#